data_AF-A0A932KB03-F1
#
_entry.id   AF-A0A932KB03-F1
#
_cell.length_a   1.000
_cell.length_b   1.000
_cell.length_c   1.000
_cell.angle_alpha   90.00
_cell.angle_beta   90.00
_cell.angle_gamma   90.00
#
_symmetry.space_group_name_H-M   'P 1'
#
loop_
_entity.id
_entity.type
_entity.pdbx_description
1 polymer ?
#
loop_
_entity_poly.entity_id
_entity_poly.type
_entity_poly.pdbx_seq_one_letter_code
_entity_poly.pdbx_strand_id
1 'polypeptide(L)'
;MKPTVYIETSVISYRTSRPSRDLIVAAHQQMTHEWWERVLPQCDAFVSPAVLEEIAYGDPDAAQRRLQSIASFPVVEVLPEVHTLAAAYFAAIPLPDKAQANAYHLALAAWHGLDYLVSWNCTHIVSGRVRMIVEEVNAQFGIRTPIICTPEELMEVA
;
A
#
# COMPACT_ATOMS: atom_id res chain seq x y z
N MET A 1 -12.83 9.34 -15.14
CA MET A 1 -12.75 8.17 -14.25
C MET A 1 -12.03 8.60 -12.99
N LYS A 2 -12.37 8.02 -11.84
CA LYS A 2 -11.60 8.24 -10.62
C LYS A 2 -10.26 7.51 -10.72
N PRO A 3 -9.15 8.05 -10.21
CA PRO A 3 -7.90 7.33 -10.11
C PRO A 3 -8.06 6.11 -9.20
N THR A 4 -7.39 5.01 -9.55
CA THR A 4 -7.39 3.79 -8.75
C THR A 4 -6.26 3.81 -7.72
N VAL A 5 -6.53 3.39 -6.48
CA VAL A 5 -5.54 3.41 -5.41
C VAL A 5 -5.48 2.08 -4.65
N TYR A 6 -4.28 1.51 -4.60
CA TYR A 6 -3.95 0.41 -3.71
C TYR A 6 -3.58 0.93 -2.33
N ILE A 7 -4.29 0.51 -1.28
CA ILE A 7 -4.02 0.93 0.10
C ILE A 7 -3.28 -0.18 0.83
N GLU A 8 -2.03 0.07 1.20
CA GLU A 8 -1.21 -0.86 1.98
C GLU A 8 -1.54 -0.79 3.49
N THR A 9 -1.25 -1.87 4.20
CA THR A 9 -1.57 -2.14 5.62
C THR A 9 -1.21 -1.02 6.57
N SER A 10 -0.07 -0.35 6.39
CA SER A 10 0.37 0.72 7.29
C SER A 10 -0.60 1.92 7.29
N VAL A 11 -1.20 2.27 6.15
CA VAL A 11 -2.18 3.36 6.03
C VAL A 11 -3.44 3.03 6.82
N ILE A 12 -3.96 1.81 6.69
CA ILE A 12 -5.14 1.35 7.43
C ILE A 12 -4.86 1.31 8.94
N SER A 13 -3.64 0.92 9.31
CA SER A 13 -3.21 0.90 10.70
C SER A 13 -3.12 2.30 11.31
N TYR A 14 -2.55 3.28 10.60
CA TYR A 14 -2.56 4.67 11.08
C TYR A 14 -3.96 5.27 11.12
N ARG A 15 -4.85 4.91 10.19
CA ARG A 15 -6.25 5.38 10.18
C ARG A 15 -7.07 4.95 11.41
N THR A 16 -6.75 3.80 12.00
CA THR A 16 -7.61 3.13 13.02
C THR A 16 -6.95 2.97 14.38
N SER A 17 -5.65 3.27 14.47
CA SER A 17 -4.90 3.22 15.72
C SER A 17 -5.32 4.36 16.66
N ARG A 18 -5.10 4.15 17.96
CA ARG A 18 -5.31 5.22 18.95
C ARG A 18 -4.28 6.32 18.72
N PRO A 19 -4.61 7.60 19.01
CA PRO A 19 -3.66 8.69 18.93
C PRO A 19 -2.37 8.36 19.68
N SER A 20 -1.24 8.45 19.00
CA SER A 20 0.07 8.19 19.58
C SER A 20 0.61 9.42 20.30
N ARG A 21 1.51 9.20 21.26
CA ARG A 21 2.32 10.25 21.89
C ARG A 21 3.66 10.46 21.18
N ASP A 22 4.05 9.53 20.31
CA ASP A 22 5.18 9.71 19.41
C ASP A 22 4.78 10.71 18.32
N LEU A 23 5.52 11.81 18.21
CA LEU A 23 5.17 12.93 17.34
C LEU A 23 5.17 12.55 15.85
N ILE A 24 6.08 11.66 15.44
CA ILE A 24 6.17 11.23 14.04
C ILE A 24 4.99 10.32 13.72
N VAL A 25 4.68 9.37 14.61
CA VAL A 25 3.49 8.53 14.45
C VAL A 25 2.22 9.37 14.46
N ALA A 26 2.10 10.33 15.37
CA ALA A 26 0.93 11.20 15.46
C ALA A 26 0.76 12.04 14.18
N ALA A 27 1.85 12.52 13.58
CA ALA A 27 1.82 13.22 12.29
C ALA A 27 1.34 12.30 11.15
N HIS A 28 1.88 11.07 11.03
CA HIS A 28 1.41 10.11 10.02
C HIS A 28 -0.07 9.73 10.22
N GLN A 29 -0.53 9.59 11.47
CA GLN A 29 -1.93 9.39 11.79
C GLN A 29 -2.76 10.55 11.26
N GLN A 30 -2.40 11.79 11.62
CA GLN A 30 -3.11 12.98 11.19
C GLN A 30 -3.18 13.11 9.65
N MET A 31 -2.04 12.96 8.97
CA MET A 31 -1.98 13.00 7.51
C MET A 31 -2.82 11.89 6.87
N THR A 32 -2.82 10.70 7.46
CA THR A 32 -3.68 9.60 7.00
C THR A 32 -5.15 9.94 7.15
N HIS A 33 -5.56 10.52 8.28
CA HIS A 33 -6.94 10.96 8.50
C HIS A 33 -7.37 11.99 7.46
N GLU A 34 -6.55 13.01 7.24
CA GLU A 34 -6.85 14.06 6.25
C GLU A 34 -6.94 13.51 4.83
N TRP A 35 -6.00 12.65 4.42
CA TRP A 35 -6.02 12.01 3.11
C TRP A 35 -7.26 11.12 2.95
N TRP A 36 -7.61 10.35 3.98
CA TRP A 36 -8.76 9.44 3.97
C TRP A 36 -10.09 10.18 3.86
N GLU A 37 -10.19 11.37 4.44
CA GLU A 37 -11.42 12.17 4.41
C GLU A 37 -11.54 13.02 3.14
N ARG A 38 -10.41 13.48 2.58
CA ARG A 38 -10.39 14.48 1.50
C ARG A 38 -10.07 13.91 0.12
N VAL A 39 -9.14 12.97 0.03
CA VAL A 39 -8.64 12.44 -1.24
C VAL A 39 -9.30 11.11 -1.57
N LEU A 40 -9.32 10.18 -0.62
CA LEU A 40 -9.85 8.82 -0.86
C LEU A 40 -11.28 8.77 -1.46
N PRO A 41 -12.24 9.66 -1.08
CA PRO A 41 -13.57 9.66 -1.73
C PRO A 41 -13.54 9.96 -3.23
N GLN A 42 -12.46 10.55 -3.71
CA GLN A 42 -12.22 10.88 -5.11
C GLN A 42 -11.50 9.75 -5.87
N CYS A 43 -11.05 8.71 -5.18
CA CYS A 43 -10.39 7.53 -5.75
C CYS A 43 -11.32 6.31 -5.76
N ASP A 44 -10.98 5.32 -6.58
CA ASP A 44 -11.50 3.96 -6.47
C ASP A 44 -10.47 3.13 -5.69
N ALA A 45 -10.80 2.77 -4.45
CA ALA A 45 -9.86 2.14 -3.52
C ALA A 45 -9.87 0.61 -3.60
N PHE A 46 -8.68 0.01 -3.53
CA PHE A 46 -8.46 -1.42 -3.58
C PHE A 46 -7.51 -1.86 -2.46
N VAL A 47 -7.72 -3.09 -2.00
CA VAL A 47 -6.83 -3.82 -1.08
C VAL A 47 -6.55 -5.21 -1.65
N SER A 48 -5.73 -6.02 -0.98
CA SER A 48 -5.48 -7.41 -1.39
C SER A 48 -5.66 -8.41 -0.26
N PRO A 49 -5.65 -9.72 -0.55
CA PRO A 49 -5.64 -10.75 0.49
C PRO A 49 -4.46 -10.59 1.48
N ALA A 50 -3.28 -10.16 1.00
CA ALA A 50 -2.14 -9.87 1.87
C ALA A 50 -2.46 -8.78 2.90
N VAL A 51 -3.11 -7.69 2.49
CA VAL A 51 -3.56 -6.64 3.41
C VAL A 51 -4.54 -7.20 4.45
N LEU A 52 -5.49 -8.04 4.02
CA LEU A 52 -6.47 -8.65 4.93
C LEU A 52 -5.81 -9.53 5.99
N GLU A 53 -4.83 -10.35 5.59
CA GLU A 53 -4.05 -11.20 6.50
C GLU A 53 -3.26 -10.37 7.51
N GLU A 54 -2.59 -9.32 7.06
CA GLU A 54 -1.75 -8.47 7.90
C GLU A 54 -2.57 -7.65 8.91
N ILE A 55 -3.69 -7.06 8.48
CA ILE A 55 -4.54 -6.27 9.38
C ILE A 55 -5.34 -7.14 10.35
N ALA A 56 -5.50 -8.43 10.07
CA ALA A 56 -6.14 -9.37 10.98
C ALA A 56 -5.22 -9.78 12.16
N TYR A 57 -3.90 -9.58 12.03
CA TYR A 57 -2.94 -9.98 13.05
C TYR A 57 -2.92 -9.01 14.26
N GLY A 58 -2.63 -9.55 15.44
CA GLY A 58 -2.42 -8.79 16.68
C GLY A 58 -3.66 -8.73 17.58
N ASP A 59 -3.88 -7.58 18.22
CA ASP A 59 -5.00 -7.36 19.14
C ASP A 59 -6.36 -7.50 18.41
N PRO A 60 -7.29 -8.35 18.91
CA PRO A 60 -8.57 -8.61 18.24
C PRO A 60 -9.43 -7.36 18.00
N ASP A 61 -9.50 -6.46 18.98
CA ASP A 61 -10.29 -5.23 18.85
C ASP A 61 -9.68 -4.29 17.79
N ALA A 62 -8.34 -4.19 17.75
CA ALA A 62 -7.64 -3.43 16.73
C ALA A 62 -7.77 -4.05 15.33
N ALA A 63 -7.70 -5.37 15.22
CA ALA A 63 -7.94 -6.09 13.95
C ALA A 63 -9.37 -5.84 13.45
N GLN A 64 -10.37 -5.93 14.34
CA GLN A 64 -11.76 -5.66 13.98
C GLN A 64 -11.94 -4.23 13.46
N ARG A 65 -11.38 -3.21 14.12
CA ARG A 65 -11.45 -1.82 13.64
C ARG A 65 -10.81 -1.63 12.26
N ARG A 66 -9.66 -2.25 12.01
CA ARG A 66 -8.97 -2.22 10.71
C ARG A 66 -9.84 -2.84 9.62
N LEU A 67 -10.34 -4.05 9.83
CA LEU A 67 -11.20 -4.77 8.89
C LEU A 67 -12.49 -3.99 8.58
N GLN A 68 -13.13 -3.42 9.61
CA GLN A 68 -14.34 -2.60 9.43
C GLN A 68 -14.08 -1.35 8.57
N SER A 69 -12.92 -0.71 8.72
CA SER A 69 -12.59 0.52 7.97
C SER A 69 -12.46 0.33 6.46
N ILE A 70 -12.22 -0.90 6.01
CA ILE A 70 -12.03 -1.25 4.60
C ILE A 70 -13.08 -2.25 4.08
N ALA A 71 -14.15 -2.51 4.84
CA ALA A 71 -15.11 -3.57 4.53
C ALA A 71 -15.82 -3.39 3.18
N SER A 72 -15.90 -2.16 2.66
CA SER A 72 -16.48 -1.86 1.35
C SER A 72 -15.46 -1.86 0.21
N PHE A 73 -14.16 -2.05 0.48
CA PHE A 73 -13.14 -1.95 -0.56
C PHE A 73 -13.05 -3.27 -1.34
N PRO A 74 -13.07 -3.22 -2.68
CA PRO A 74 -12.78 -4.39 -3.49
C PRO A 74 -11.38 -4.96 -3.20
N VAL A 75 -11.32 -6.28 -3.20
CA VAL A 75 -10.09 -7.04 -3.00
C VAL A 75 -9.57 -7.49 -4.37
N VAL A 76 -8.35 -7.13 -4.73
CA VAL A 76 -7.74 -7.57 -5.99
C VAL A 76 -7.43 -9.07 -5.95
N GLU A 77 -7.57 -9.71 -7.11
CA GLU A 77 -7.29 -11.14 -7.25
C GLU A 77 -5.78 -11.42 -7.22
N VAL A 78 -5.39 -12.55 -6.61
CA VAL A 78 -4.00 -13.03 -6.64
C VAL A 78 -3.85 -14.02 -7.79
N LEU A 79 -3.27 -13.54 -8.90
CA LEU A 79 -3.05 -14.33 -10.10
C LEU A 79 -1.66 -15.00 -10.08
N PRO A 80 -1.44 -16.12 -10.80
CA PRO A 80 -0.12 -16.76 -10.91
C PRO A 80 1.01 -15.80 -11.27
N GLU A 81 0.75 -14.85 -12.17
CA GLU A 81 1.71 -13.88 -12.66
C GLU A 81 2.14 -12.87 -11.59
N VAL A 82 1.26 -12.56 -10.63
CA VAL A 82 1.60 -11.73 -9.47
C VAL A 82 2.72 -12.39 -8.65
N HIS A 83 2.68 -13.72 -8.48
CA HIS A 83 3.75 -14.44 -7.77
C HIS A 83 5.08 -14.35 -8.51
N THR A 84 5.06 -14.48 -9.83
CA THR A 84 6.26 -14.32 -10.67
C THR A 84 6.83 -12.91 -10.56
N LEU A 85 5.98 -11.88 -10.64
CA LEU A 85 6.40 -10.49 -10.52
C LEU A 85 6.92 -10.16 -9.12
N ALA A 86 6.24 -10.62 -8.07
CA ALA A 86 6.69 -10.45 -6.68
C ALA A 86 8.05 -11.11 -6.44
N ALA A 87 8.28 -12.30 -7.00
CA ALA A 87 9.58 -12.97 -6.92
C ALA A 87 10.68 -12.18 -7.64
N ALA A 88 10.38 -11.58 -8.81
CA ALA A 88 11.31 -10.73 -9.53
C ALA A 88 11.68 -9.47 -8.72
N TYR A 89 10.70 -8.80 -8.10
CA TYR A 89 10.97 -7.68 -7.21
C TYR A 89 11.80 -8.10 -5.99
N PHE A 90 11.47 -9.21 -5.35
CA PHE A 90 12.21 -9.70 -4.19
C PHE A 90 13.67 -10.04 -4.54
N ALA A 91 13.93 -10.58 -5.73
CA ALA A 91 15.29 -10.85 -6.20
C ALA A 91 16.08 -9.57 -6.53
N ALA A 92 15.41 -8.53 -7.03
CA ALA A 92 16.06 -7.28 -7.45
C ALA A 92 16.24 -6.27 -6.31
N ILE A 93 15.30 -6.22 -5.37
CA ILE A 93 15.35 -5.32 -4.22
C ILE A 93 16.14 -6.03 -3.11
N PRO A 94 17.13 -5.38 -2.48
CA PRO A 94 17.86 -5.94 -1.35
C PRO A 94 16.99 -5.92 -0.07
N LEU A 95 15.87 -6.65 -0.10
CA LEU A 95 14.96 -6.80 1.02
C LEU A 95 15.50 -7.85 1.99
N PRO A 96 15.35 -7.65 3.32
CA PRO A 96 15.52 -8.75 4.25
C PRO A 96 14.44 -9.82 3.99
N ASP A 97 14.74 -11.10 4.24
CA ASP A 97 13.80 -12.22 3.97
C ASP A 97 12.42 -12.00 4.58
N LYS A 98 12.35 -11.35 5.74
CA LYS A 98 11.10 -11.03 6.45
C LYS A 98 10.22 -9.99 5.75
N ALA A 99 10.75 -9.30 4.75
CA ALA A 99 10.08 -8.25 3.99
C ALA A 99 9.46 -8.75 2.68
N GLN A 100 9.39 -10.08 2.45
CA GLN A 100 8.84 -10.66 1.24
C GLN A 100 7.39 -10.21 0.93
N ALA A 101 6.57 -9.99 1.96
CA ALA A 101 5.21 -9.46 1.80
C ALA A 101 5.17 -8.08 1.11
N ASN A 102 6.20 -7.24 1.28
CA ASN A 102 6.29 -5.94 0.61
C ASN A 102 6.35 -6.06 -0.92
N ALA A 103 7.01 -7.11 -1.42
CA ALA A 103 7.08 -7.38 -2.85
C ALA A 103 5.70 -7.76 -3.42
N TYR A 104 4.84 -8.40 -2.61
CA TYR A 104 3.48 -8.73 -3.02
C TYR A 104 2.60 -7.49 -3.16
N HIS A 105 2.66 -6.54 -2.22
CA HIS A 105 1.91 -5.28 -2.36
C HIS A 105 2.27 -4.54 -3.65
N LEU A 106 3.57 -4.42 -3.93
CA LEU A 106 4.08 -3.82 -5.16
C LEU A 106 3.57 -4.56 -6.40
N ALA A 107 3.66 -5.90 -6.41
CA ALA A 107 3.31 -6.71 -7.57
C ALA A 107 1.80 -6.69 -7.85
N LEU A 108 0.99 -6.73 -6.80
CA LEU A 108 -0.47 -6.65 -6.93
C LEU A 108 -0.90 -5.30 -7.52
N ALA A 109 -0.35 -4.19 -7.03
CA ALA A 109 -0.70 -2.87 -7.58
C ALA A 109 -0.24 -2.71 -9.03
N ALA A 110 0.97 -3.15 -9.37
CA ALA A 110 1.51 -3.04 -10.72
C ALA A 110 0.82 -3.97 -11.72
N TRP A 111 0.59 -5.23 -11.36
CA TRP A 111 -0.03 -6.22 -12.24
C TRP A 111 -1.48 -5.86 -12.59
N HIS A 112 -2.24 -5.36 -11.60
CA HIS A 112 -3.61 -4.87 -11.83
C HIS A 112 -3.67 -3.49 -12.49
N GLY A 113 -2.52 -2.88 -12.80
CA GLY A 113 -2.44 -1.61 -13.51
C GLY A 113 -3.05 -0.44 -12.73
N LEU A 114 -2.99 -0.49 -11.39
CA LEU A 114 -3.54 0.57 -10.55
C LEU A 114 -2.71 1.86 -10.69
N ASP A 115 -3.35 3.01 -10.51
CA ASP A 115 -2.68 4.29 -10.72
C ASP A 115 -1.72 4.63 -9.57
N TYR A 116 -2.10 4.27 -8.34
CA TYR A 116 -1.34 4.59 -7.12
C TYR A 116 -1.19 3.38 -6.20
N LEU A 117 -0.04 3.31 -5.53
CA LEU A 117 0.16 2.50 -4.32
C LEU A 117 0.51 3.42 -3.17
N VAL A 118 -0.31 3.42 -2.12
CA VAL A 118 -0.16 4.31 -0.97
C VAL A 118 0.29 3.52 0.25
N SER A 119 1.40 3.93 0.86
CA SER A 119 2.01 3.27 2.01
C SER A 119 2.80 4.25 2.88
N TRP A 120 2.98 3.95 4.16
CA TRP A 120 3.95 4.61 5.03
C TRP A 120 5.22 3.78 5.26
N ASN A 121 5.37 2.63 4.59
CA ASN A 121 6.60 1.85 4.65
C ASN A 121 7.67 2.48 3.75
N CYS A 122 8.26 3.57 4.26
CA CYS A 122 9.31 4.35 3.59
C CYS A 122 10.65 3.61 3.43
N THR A 123 10.81 2.45 4.05
CA THR A 123 12.03 1.65 3.95
C THR A 123 11.97 0.64 2.82
N HIS A 124 10.87 -0.12 2.71
CA HIS A 124 10.79 -1.30 1.84
C HIS A 124 9.82 -1.16 0.67
N ILE A 125 8.95 -0.13 0.66
CA ILE A 125 7.97 0.09 -0.41
C ILE A 125 8.20 1.46 -1.05
N VAL A 126 8.13 2.51 -0.24
CA VAL A 126 8.05 3.89 -0.72
C VAL A 126 9.43 4.50 -1.01
N SER A 127 10.52 3.87 -0.59
CA SER A 127 11.87 4.41 -0.79
C SER A 127 12.19 4.65 -2.27
N GLY A 128 12.89 5.74 -2.59
CA GLY A 128 13.21 6.09 -3.97
C GLY A 128 14.00 5.00 -4.71
N ARG A 129 14.86 4.25 -3.99
CA ARG A 129 15.58 3.10 -4.56
C ARG A 129 14.65 1.95 -4.92
N VAL A 130 13.65 1.66 -4.08
CA VAL A 130 12.63 0.64 -4.39
C VAL A 130 11.81 1.08 -5.60
N ARG A 131 11.35 2.34 -5.64
CA ARG A 131 10.60 2.88 -6.80
C ARG A 131 11.35 2.68 -8.12
N MET A 132 12.65 3.02 -8.14
CA MET A 132 13.52 2.84 -9.31
C MET A 132 13.64 1.38 -9.74
N ILE A 133 13.91 0.46 -8.80
CA ILE A 133 14.03 -0.98 -9.12
C ILE A 133 12.70 -1.55 -9.64
N VAL A 134 11.59 -1.18 -9.02
CA VAL A 134 10.24 -1.62 -9.45
C VAL A 134 9.96 -1.13 -10.87
N GLU A 135 10.32 0.11 -11.20
CA GLU A 135 10.16 0.66 -12.54
C GLU A 135 11.00 -0.10 -13.58
N GLU A 136 12.26 -0.39 -13.27
CA GLU A 136 13.15 -1.17 -14.14
C GLU A 136 12.63 -2.59 -14.38
N VAL A 137 12.18 -3.29 -13.32
CA VAL A 137 11.61 -4.63 -13.45
C VAL A 137 10.31 -4.57 -14.26
N ASN A 138 9.43 -3.61 -14.00
CA ASN A 138 8.18 -3.47 -14.74
C ASN A 138 8.38 -3.21 -16.22
N ALA A 139 9.39 -2.41 -16.58
CA ALA A 139 9.75 -2.17 -17.97
C ALA A 139 10.16 -3.48 -18.69
N GLN A 140 10.86 -4.38 -18.00
CA GLN A 140 11.22 -5.70 -18.55
C GLN A 140 10.00 -6.62 -18.76
N PHE A 141 8.98 -6.47 -17.91
CA PHE A 141 7.71 -7.20 -18.02
C PHE A 141 6.70 -6.51 -18.96
N GLY A 142 7.00 -5.31 -19.46
CA GLY A 142 6.11 -4.55 -20.34
C GLY A 142 4.85 -4.02 -19.64
N ILE A 143 4.90 -3.82 -18.32
CA ILE A 143 3.76 -3.35 -17.51
C ILE A 143 3.99 -1.93 -16.98
N ARG A 144 2.90 -1.22 -16.67
CA ARG A 144 2.95 0.13 -16.09
C ARG A 144 3.30 0.05 -14.60
N THR A 145 4.13 0.98 -14.13
CA THR A 145 4.41 1.16 -12.71
C THR A 145 3.40 2.11 -12.07
N PRO A 146 2.75 1.75 -10.95
CA PRO A 146 1.92 2.66 -10.18
C PRO A 146 2.78 3.77 -9.57
N ILE A 147 2.18 4.94 -9.32
CA ILE A 147 2.84 5.96 -8.50
C ILE A 147 2.84 5.45 -7.06
N ILE A 148 4.01 5.06 -6.58
CA ILE A 148 4.22 4.63 -5.20
C ILE A 148 4.48 5.87 -4.34
N CYS A 149 3.66 6.12 -3.33
CA CYS A 149 3.71 7.36 -2.56
C CYS A 149 3.18 7.18 -1.12
N THR A 150 3.45 8.16 -0.26
CA THR A 150 2.76 8.30 1.03
C THR A 150 1.41 8.97 0.85
N PRO A 151 0.50 8.88 1.85
CA PRO A 151 -0.72 9.71 1.85
C PRO A 151 -0.43 11.21 1.72
N GLU A 152 0.66 11.70 2.31
CA GLU A 152 1.09 13.10 2.20
C GLU A 152 1.47 13.47 0.76
N GLU A 153 2.24 12.62 0.07
CA GLU A 153 2.61 12.83 -1.34
C GLU A 153 1.40 12.77 -2.29
N LEU A 154 0.30 12.13 -1.89
CA LEU A 154 -0.95 12.04 -2.65
C LEU A 154 -2.02 13.04 -2.16
N MET A 155 -1.64 14.08 -1.43
CA MET A 155 -2.54 15.20 -1.16
C MET A 155 -2.71 16.03 -2.45
N GLU A 156 -3.95 16.30 -2.85
CA GLU A 156 -4.23 17.10 -4.04
C GLU A 156 -4.04 18.61 -3.78
N VAL A 157 -3.67 19.34 -4.84
CA VAL A 157 -3.70 20.81 -4.82
C VAL A 157 -5.16 21.24 -4.81
N ALA A 158 -5.55 22.00 -3.78
CA ALA A 158 -6.88 22.58 -3.65
C ALA A 158 -7.24 23.51 -4.81
#